data_AF-A0A0K8V136-F1
#
_entry.id   AF-A0A0K8V136-F1
#
_cell.length_a   1.000
_cell.length_b   1.000
_cell.length_c   1.000
_cell.angle_alpha   90.00
_cell.angle_beta   90.00
_cell.angle_gamma   90.00
#
_symmetry.space_group_name_H-M   'P 1'
#
loop_
_entity.id
_entity.type
_entity.pdbx_description
1 polymer ?
#
loop_
_entity_poly.entity_id
_entity_poly.type
_entity_poly.pdbx_seq_one_letter_code
_entity_poly.pdbx_strand_id
1 'polypeptide(L)'
;MGLNFLQSISFILYVVFVDCIFAGIIVASFLWIVTNRYLRSSSLEPDIEWGYAFDVHLNAFFPPLILLHFVQLFFYDWVISQPWFFSRLLGNTFWLCALSYYIYITFLGYNCKYI
;
A
#
# COMPACT_ATOMS: atom_id res chain seq x y z
N MET A 1 6.48 8.92 23.29
CA MET A 1 7.67 9.67 22.79
C MET A 1 7.36 11.16 22.70
N GLY A 2 8.25 12.06 23.11
CA GLY A 2 8.10 13.51 22.92
C GLY A 2 8.61 13.91 21.53
N LEU A 3 7.79 13.70 20.49
CA LEU A 3 8.14 14.13 19.14
C LEU A 3 8.03 15.65 19.06
N ASN A 4 9.11 16.31 18.67
CA ASN A 4 9.05 17.71 18.30
C ASN A 4 8.08 17.86 17.11
N PHE A 5 7.31 18.94 17.06
CA PHE A 5 6.35 19.21 15.97
C PHE A 5 6.99 19.04 14.57
N LEU A 6 8.26 19.44 14.43
CA LEU A 6 9.06 19.25 13.22
C LEU A 6 9.26 17.78 12.84
N GLN A 7 9.48 16.89 13.82
CA GLN A 7 9.65 15.45 13.55
C GLN A 7 8.35 14.81 13.07
N SER A 8 7.21 15.27 13.59
CA SER A 8 5.89 14.80 13.12
C SER A 8 5.65 15.22 11.67
N ILE A 9 6.02 16.45 11.30
CA ILE A 9 5.95 16.92 9.90
C ILE A 9 6.88 16.10 9.01
N SER A 10 8.13 15.90 9.41
CA SER A 10 9.09 15.08 8.64
C SER A 10 8.59 13.66 8.44
N PHE A 11 7.94 13.06 9.44
CA PHE A 11 7.32 11.74 9.32
C PHE A 11 6.21 11.72 8.26
N ILE A 12 5.29 12.68 8.30
CA ILE A 12 4.20 12.78 7.30
C ILE A 12 4.78 12.95 5.89
N LEU A 13 5.78 13.81 5.71
CA LEU A 13 6.44 13.99 4.41
C LEU A 13 7.11 12.71 3.94
N TYR A 14 7.76 11.96 4.82
CA TYR A 14 8.36 10.67 4.48
C TYR A 14 7.32 9.67 3.98
N VAL A 15 6.20 9.53 4.68
CA VAL A 15 5.11 8.61 4.28
C VAL A 15 4.52 9.01 2.92
N VAL A 16 4.34 10.30 2.66
CA VAL A 16 3.80 10.76 1.38
C VAL A 16 4.81 10.55 0.24
N PHE A 17 6.04 11.05 0.37
CA PHE A 17 6.99 11.03 -0.75
C PHE A 17 7.64 9.66 -0.96
N VAL A 18 7.97 8.95 0.12
CA VAL A 18 8.68 7.67 0.04
C VAL A 18 7.69 6.52 -0.07
N ASP A 19 6.80 6.36 0.91
CA ASP A 19 5.92 5.19 0.96
C ASP A 19 4.81 5.25 -0.10
N CYS A 20 4.24 6.42 -0.39
CA CYS A 20 3.16 6.55 -1.38
C CYS A 20 3.71 6.82 -2.79
N ILE A 21 4.47 7.89 -2.99
CA ILE A 21 4.89 8.27 -4.35
C ILE A 21 6.01 7.37 -4.89
N PHE A 22 7.13 7.25 -4.17
CA PHE A 22 8.29 6.50 -4.68
C PHE A 22 7.98 5.00 -4.82
N ALA A 23 7.43 4.37 -3.77
CA ALA A 23 7.01 2.98 -3.87
C ALA A 23 5.90 2.80 -4.92
N GLY A 24 4.97 3.75 -5.02
CA GLY A 24 3.90 3.73 -6.01
C GLY A 24 4.39 3.78 -7.45
N ILE A 25 5.40 4.60 -7.76
CA ILE A 25 6.01 4.64 -9.09
C ILE A 25 6.64 3.28 -9.45
N ILE A 26 7.34 2.66 -8.49
CA ILE A 26 7.96 1.34 -8.69
C ILE A 26 6.89 0.27 -8.93
N VAL A 27 5.88 0.22 -8.07
CA VAL A 27 4.82 -0.80 -8.15
C VAL A 27 3.95 -0.60 -9.37
N ALA A 28 3.56 0.63 -9.70
CA ALA A 28 2.80 0.96 -10.91
C ALA A 28 3.57 0.57 -12.17
N SER A 29 4.88 0.85 -12.23
CA SER A 29 5.72 0.47 -13.37
C SER A 29 5.85 -1.04 -13.51
N PHE A 30 6.03 -1.75 -12.39
CA PHE A 30 6.10 -3.20 -12.37
C PHE A 30 4.78 -3.84 -12.82
N LEU A 31 3.66 -3.44 -12.22
CA LEU A 31 2.33 -3.96 -12.56
C LEU A 31 1.94 -3.60 -14.00
N TRP A 32 2.27 -2.39 -14.46
CA TRP A 32 2.07 -1.98 -15.86
C TRP A 32 2.79 -2.92 -16.84
N ILE A 33 4.05 -3.28 -16.56
CA ILE A 33 4.81 -4.23 -17.38
C ILE A 33 4.18 -5.63 -17.32
N VAL A 34 3.88 -6.12 -16.11
CA VAL A 34 3.31 -7.47 -15.91
C VAL A 34 1.97 -7.59 -16.63
N THR A 35 1.10 -6.60 -16.48
CA THR A 35 -0.25 -6.66 -17.03
C THR A 35 -0.24 -6.58 -18.54
N ASN A 36 0.55 -5.66 -19.13
CA ASN A 36 0.65 -5.55 -20.59
C ASN A 36 1.32 -6.76 -21.24
N ARG A 37 2.24 -7.44 -20.54
CA ARG A 37 2.98 -8.59 -21.07
C ARG A 37 2.28 -9.94 -20.87
N TYR A 38 1.63 -10.16 -19.73
CA TYR A 38 1.14 -11.48 -19.33
C TYR A 38 -0.37 -11.59 -19.14
N LEU A 39 -1.05 -10.50 -18.78
CA LEU A 39 -2.48 -10.54 -18.43
C LEU A 39 -3.40 -10.11 -19.59
N ARG A 40 -2.82 -9.71 -20.73
CA ARG A 40 -3.60 -9.37 -21.92
C ARG A 40 -4.10 -10.65 -22.59
N SER A 41 -5.41 -10.82 -22.63
CA SER A 41 -6.02 -12.02 -23.22
C SER A 41 -6.23 -11.89 -24.73
N SER A 42 -6.32 -10.67 -25.26
CA SER A 42 -6.50 -10.41 -26.68
C SER A 42 -5.70 -9.19 -27.14
N SER A 43 -5.09 -9.27 -28.32
CA SER A 43 -4.40 -8.13 -28.95
C SER A 43 -5.33 -6.97 -29.33
N LEU A 44 -6.65 -7.17 -29.21
CA LEU A 44 -7.68 -6.16 -29.43
C LEU A 44 -7.99 -5.35 -28.16
N GLU A 45 -7.58 -5.82 -26.98
CA GLU A 45 -7.76 -5.07 -25.74
C GLU A 45 -6.81 -3.87 -25.69
N PRO A 46 -7.30 -2.66 -25.32
CA PRO A 46 -6.47 -1.48 -25.22
C PRO A 46 -5.39 -1.65 -24.15
N ASP A 47 -4.21 -1.06 -24.40
CA ASP A 47 -3.10 -1.06 -23.44
C ASP A 47 -3.54 -0.46 -22.10
N ILE A 48 -3.02 -1.02 -21.02
CA ILE A 48 -3.17 -0.36 -19.73
C ILE A 48 -2.25 0.86 -19.71
N GLU A 49 -2.86 2.02 -19.52
CA GLU A 49 -2.14 3.26 -19.31
C GLU A 49 -1.37 3.23 -17.97
N TRP A 50 -0.14 3.73 -17.97
CA TRP A 50 0.67 3.80 -16.75
C TRP A 50 -0.03 4.61 -15.65
N GLY A 51 -0.72 5.70 -16.03
CA GLY A 51 -1.51 6.52 -15.09
C GLY A 51 -2.64 5.74 -14.42
N TYR A 52 -3.24 4.78 -15.12
CA TYR A 52 -4.24 3.88 -14.54
C TYR A 52 -3.61 2.91 -13.54
N ALA A 53 -2.45 2.33 -13.86
CA ALA A 53 -1.73 1.47 -12.92
C ALA A 53 -1.33 2.22 -11.64
N PHE A 54 -0.96 3.50 -11.77
CA PHE A 54 -0.67 4.36 -10.63
C PHE A 54 -1.93 4.70 -9.80
N ASP A 55 -3.06 4.97 -10.45
CA ASP A 55 -4.34 5.20 -9.75
C ASP A 55 -4.82 3.96 -8.98
N VAL A 56 -4.67 2.76 -9.56
CA VAL A 56 -4.95 1.49 -8.86
C VAL A 56 -4.05 1.33 -7.63
N HIS A 57 -2.76 1.67 -7.73
CA HIS A 57 -1.86 1.67 -6.56
C HIS A 57 -2.35 2.65 -5.48
N LEU A 58 -2.68 3.89 -5.84
CA LEU A 58 -3.16 4.89 -4.88
C LEU A 58 -4.43 4.43 -4.16
N ASN A 59 -5.38 3.84 -4.89
CA ASN A 59 -6.60 3.28 -4.30
C ASN A 59 -6.31 2.07 -3.40
N ALA A 60 -5.38 1.18 -3.79
CA ALA A 60 -4.98 0.02 -3.00
C ALA A 60 -4.15 0.39 -1.76
N PHE A 61 -3.46 1.54 -1.78
CA PHE A 61 -2.60 2.00 -0.68
C PHE A 61 -3.40 2.61 0.50
N PHE A 62 -4.65 3.00 0.29
CA PHE A 62 -5.46 3.65 1.33
C PHE A 62 -5.69 2.78 2.59
N PRO A 63 -6.08 1.49 2.50
CA PRO A 63 -6.22 0.64 3.68
C PRO A 63 -4.90 0.40 4.44
N PRO A 64 -3.76 0.06 3.78
CA PRO A 64 -2.45 0.01 4.44
C PRO A 64 -2.06 1.32 5.13
N LEU A 65 -2.30 2.47 4.51
CA LEU A 65 -2.00 3.78 5.10
C LEU A 65 -2.74 3.98 6.43
N ILE A 66 -4.04 3.69 6.48
CA ILE A 66 -4.81 3.82 7.71
C ILE A 66 -4.34 2.79 8.75
N LEU A 67 -4.20 1.54 8.33
CA LEU A 67 -3.99 0.44 9.26
C LEU A 67 -2.57 0.43 9.85
N LEU A 68 -1.54 0.69 9.02
CA LEU A 68 -0.14 0.66 9.43
C LEU A 68 0.35 2.02 9.94
N HIS A 69 0.00 3.12 9.27
CA HIS A 69 0.56 4.44 9.61
C HIS A 69 -0.30 5.27 10.56
N PHE A 70 -1.60 4.98 10.71
CA PHE A 70 -2.45 5.60 11.72
C PHE A 70 -2.70 4.68 12.91
N VAL A 71 -3.35 3.52 12.69
CA VAL A 71 -3.81 2.64 13.77
C VAL A 71 -2.61 2.00 14.47
N GLN A 72 -1.76 1.29 13.74
CA GLN A 72 -0.61 0.60 14.32
C GLN A 72 0.38 1.55 15.00
N LEU A 73 0.58 2.77 14.46
CA LEU A 73 1.44 3.78 15.08
C LEU A 73 0.89 4.26 16.44
N PHE A 74 -0.43 4.43 16.55
CA PHE A 74 -1.08 4.82 17.81
C PHE A 74 -0.94 3.76 18.91
N PHE A 75 -1.07 2.48 18.53
CA PHE A 75 -0.91 1.35 19.45
C PHE A 75 0.55 0.89 19.63
N TYR A 76 1.50 1.56 18.97
CA TYR A 76 2.89 1.11 18.94
C TYR A 76 3.52 1.09 20.33
N ASP A 77 3.51 2.23 21.03
CA ASP A 77 4.13 2.37 22.36
C ASP A 77 3.44 1.49 23.41
N TRP A 78 2.13 1.28 23.28
CA TRP A 78 1.32 0.58 24.30
C TRP A 78 1.36 -0.95 24.15
N VAL A 79 1.19 -1.45 22.93
CA VAL A 79 0.96 -2.87 22.70
C VAL A 79 2.08 -3.50 21.87
N ILE A 80 2.53 -2.84 20.79
CA ILE A 80 3.38 -3.48 19.77
C ILE A 80 4.87 -3.45 20.13
N SER A 81 5.33 -2.45 20.89
CA SER A 81 6.71 -2.36 21.36
C SER A 81 7.04 -3.39 22.46
N GLN A 82 6.02 -4.05 23.03
CA GLN A 82 6.20 -4.99 24.13
C GLN A 82 6.81 -6.32 23.66
N PRO A 83 7.70 -6.96 24.44
CA PRO A 83 8.40 -8.19 24.04
C PRO A 83 7.49 -9.44 23.96
N TRP A 84 6.19 -9.30 24.21
CA TRP A 84 5.23 -10.37 24.43
C TRP A 84 4.88 -11.06 23.10
N PHE A 85 4.51 -12.34 23.14
CA PHE A 85 4.07 -13.06 21.94
C PHE A 85 2.85 -12.39 21.28
N PHE A 86 1.88 -11.96 22.11
CA PHE A 86 0.65 -11.33 21.64
C PHE A 86 0.89 -10.03 20.86
N SER A 87 1.84 -9.22 21.31
CA SER A 87 2.29 -8.01 20.61
C SER A 87 2.74 -8.31 19.17
N ARG A 88 3.61 -9.33 19.01
CA ARG A 88 4.13 -9.75 17.70
C ARG A 88 3.02 -10.33 16.83
N LEU A 89 2.12 -11.13 17.41
CA LEU A 89 0.98 -11.70 16.70
C LEU A 89 0.06 -10.60 16.15
N LEU A 90 -0.27 -9.61 16.97
CA LEU A 90 -1.09 -8.46 16.54
C LEU A 90 -0.42 -7.64 15.44
N GLY A 91 0.86 -7.30 15.61
CA GLY A 91 1.61 -6.55 14.59
C GLY A 91 1.66 -7.30 13.25
N ASN A 92 1.93 -8.62 13.28
CA ASN A 92 1.91 -9.44 12.08
C ASN A 92 0.51 -9.56 11.47
N THR A 93 -0.54 -9.60 12.29
CA THR A 93 -1.92 -9.63 11.81
C THR A 93 -2.27 -8.32 11.09
N PHE A 94 -1.86 -7.17 11.63
CA PHE A 94 -2.05 -5.89 10.94
C PHE A 94 -1.35 -5.86 9.57
N TRP A 95 -0.09 -6.29 9.51
CA TRP A 95 0.64 -6.41 8.25
C TRP A 95 -0.03 -7.38 7.27
N LEU A 96 -0.47 -8.55 7.74
CA LEU A 96 -1.17 -9.54 6.92
C LEU A 96 -2.49 -8.97 6.37
N CYS A 97 -3.27 -8.29 7.20
CA CYS A 97 -4.50 -7.64 6.78
C CYS A 97 -4.23 -6.54 5.75
N ALA A 98 -3.28 -5.63 6.01
CA ALA A 98 -2.91 -4.56 5.08
C ALA A 98 -2.49 -5.13 3.72
N LEU A 99 -1.61 -6.14 3.72
CA LEU A 99 -1.16 -6.79 2.49
C LEU A 99 -2.31 -7.48 1.75
N SER A 100 -3.17 -8.20 2.46
CA SER A 100 -4.32 -8.89 1.86
C SER A 100 -5.28 -7.91 1.18
N TYR A 101 -5.59 -6.79 1.84
CA TYR A 101 -6.42 -5.74 1.26
C TYR A 101 -5.75 -5.07 0.06
N TYR A 102 -4.45 -4.75 0.16
CA TYR A 102 -3.71 -4.15 -0.94
C TYR A 102 -3.75 -5.03 -2.19
N ILE A 103 -3.49 -6.33 -2.02
CA ILE A 103 -3.55 -7.31 -3.11
C ILE A 103 -4.98 -7.38 -3.69
N TYR A 104 -6.00 -7.49 -2.84
CA TYR A 104 -7.39 -7.58 -3.27
C TYR A 104 -7.84 -6.36 -4.10
N ILE A 105 -7.59 -5.14 -3.62
CA ILE A 105 -7.98 -3.92 -4.33
C ILE A 105 -7.19 -3.76 -5.63
N THR A 106 -5.90 -4.14 -5.64
CA THR A 106 -5.10 -4.13 -6.87
C THR A 106 -5.71 -5.06 -7.93
N PHE A 107 -6.05 -6.30 -7.56
CA PHE A 107 -6.71 -7.24 -8.46
C PHE A 107 -8.07 -6.74 -8.92
N LEU A 108 -8.89 -6.22 -8.01
CA LEU A 108 -10.21 -5.67 -8.34
C LEU A 108 -10.09 -4.50 -9.32
N GLY A 109 -9.14 -3.60 -9.09
CA GLY A 109 -8.83 -2.48 -9.98
C GLY A 109 -8.60 -2.97 -11.41
N TYR A 110 -7.61 -3.84 -11.61
CA TYR A 110 -7.32 -4.35 -12.96
C TYR A 110 -8.50 -5.11 -13.58
N ASN A 111 -9.24 -5.94 -12.83
CA ASN A 111 -10.39 -6.68 -13.36
C ASN A 111 -11.54 -5.76 -13.81
N CYS A 112 -11.81 -4.66 -13.11
CA CYS A 112 -12.87 -3.72 -13.49
C CYS A 112 -12.64 -3.05 -14.84
N LYS A 113 -11.41 -3.05 -15.39
CA LYS A 113 -11.11 -2.51 -16.72
C LYS A 113 -11.32 -3.53 -17.86
N TYR A 114 -11.38 -4.83 -17.52
CA TYR A 114 -11.59 -5.92 -18.49
C TYR A 114 -13.06 -6.34 -18.63
N ILE A 115 -13.98 -5.69 -17.91
CA ILE A 115 -15.44 -5.88 -18.00
C ILE A 115 -16.03 -4.68 -18.74
#